data_AF-A0A2V7W161-F1
#
_entry.id   AF-A0A2V7W161-F1
#
_cell.length_a   1.000
_cell.length_b   1.000
_cell.length_c   1.000
_cell.angle_alpha   90.00
_cell.angle_beta   90.00
_cell.angle_gamma   90.00
#
_symmetry.space_group_name_H-M   'P 1'
#
loop_
_entity.id
_entity.type
_entity.pdbx_description
1 polymer ?
#
loop_
_entity_poly.entity_id
_entity_poly.type
_entity_poly.pdbx_seq_one_letter_code
_entity_poly.pdbx_strand_id
1 'polypeptide(L)'
;MKRAFTATTLSILLFMVIVFGCRSGVDTSKPETQKQFGVRMAKMNLWREAMFRFKRAVDMKPEDATAHNNLAVAYEANGDFENALKEYREALRLDRTNQYIQKNYSRLVEFTTRAKKGPRAPGTPADTTTAAPQPNRNPLPGAPPTQPVDTRTPEPLIPSGPTDTAVTAPPPPGDLP
;
A
#
# COMPACT_ATOMS: atom_id res chain seq x y z
N MET A 1 -8.53 -63.54 -3.18
CA MET A 1 -7.40 -62.99 -3.96
C MET A 1 -7.74 -61.63 -4.61
N LYS A 2 -8.29 -60.64 -3.87
CA LYS A 2 -8.70 -59.32 -4.43
C LYS A 2 -7.96 -58.11 -3.82
N ARG A 3 -7.14 -58.31 -2.78
CA ARG A 3 -6.47 -57.22 -2.03
C ARG A 3 -5.16 -56.72 -2.65
N ALA A 4 -4.56 -57.49 -3.56
CA ALA A 4 -3.28 -57.13 -4.19
C ALA A 4 -3.43 -56.09 -5.32
N PHE A 5 -4.58 -56.06 -6.02
CA PHE A 5 -4.78 -55.21 -7.19
C PHE A 5 -5.04 -53.73 -6.84
N THR A 6 -5.58 -53.46 -5.65
CA THR A 6 -5.85 -52.10 -5.16
C THR A 6 -4.60 -51.42 -4.58
N ALA A 7 -3.63 -52.20 -4.10
CA ALA A 7 -2.39 -51.67 -3.55
C ALA A 7 -1.43 -51.20 -4.66
N THR A 8 -1.38 -51.91 -5.80
CA THR A 8 -0.59 -51.52 -6.97
C THR A 8 -1.15 -50.27 -7.66
N THR A 9 -2.47 -50.15 -7.80
CA THR A 9 -3.07 -48.94 -8.39
C THR A 9 -2.88 -47.71 -7.52
N LEU A 10 -2.99 -47.84 -6.19
CA LEU A 10 -2.69 -46.74 -5.26
C LEU A 10 -1.21 -46.33 -5.30
N SER A 11 -0.30 -47.30 -5.45
CA SER A 11 1.14 -47.04 -5.58
C SER A 11 1.49 -46.33 -6.89
N ILE A 12 0.86 -46.71 -8.00
CA ILE A 12 1.05 -46.07 -9.31
C ILE A 12 0.47 -44.66 -9.32
N LEU A 13 -0.69 -44.44 -8.70
CA LEU A 13 -1.29 -43.10 -8.57
C LEU A 13 -0.44 -42.19 -7.68
N LEU A 14 0.08 -42.71 -6.56
CA LEU A 14 1.00 -41.97 -5.69
C LEU A 14 2.29 -41.61 -6.43
N PHE A 15 2.85 -42.54 -7.20
CA PHE A 15 4.02 -42.30 -8.03
C PHE A 15 3.75 -41.26 -9.15
N MET A 16 2.59 -41.31 -9.80
CA MET A 16 2.18 -40.30 -10.78
C MET A 16 1.99 -38.91 -10.14
N VAL A 17 1.42 -38.81 -8.94
CA VAL A 17 1.34 -37.52 -8.23
C VAL A 17 2.73 -36.99 -7.86
N ILE A 18 3.70 -37.86 -7.56
CA ILE A 18 5.08 -37.44 -7.29
C ILE A 18 5.81 -37.01 -8.58
N VAL A 19 5.62 -37.73 -9.69
CA VAL A 19 6.28 -37.46 -10.98
C VAL A 19 5.66 -36.25 -11.69
N PHE A 20 4.33 -36.09 -11.64
CA PHE A 20 3.60 -35.02 -12.32
C PHE A 20 3.21 -33.84 -11.41
N GLY A 21 3.31 -33.99 -10.08
CA GLY A 21 2.87 -32.99 -9.11
C GLY A 21 3.79 -31.77 -8.94
N CYS A 22 4.87 -31.66 -9.72
CA CYS A 22 5.80 -30.53 -9.59
C CYS A 22 6.29 -30.04 -10.95
N ARG A 23 5.42 -29.43 -11.78
CA ARG A 23 5.92 -28.48 -12.78
C ARG A 23 4.94 -27.44 -13.33
N SER A 24 4.21 -26.78 -12.46
CA SER A 24 3.72 -25.42 -12.76
C SER A 24 4.81 -24.40 -12.43
N GLY A 25 5.99 -24.58 -13.02
CA GLY A 25 7.16 -23.73 -12.76
C GLY A 25 7.01 -22.40 -13.49
N VAL A 26 6.26 -21.45 -12.91
CA VAL A 26 6.40 -20.05 -13.33
C VAL A 26 7.87 -19.69 -13.12
N ASP A 27 8.57 -19.41 -14.22
CA ASP A 27 9.97 -19.06 -14.19
C ASP A 27 10.16 -17.72 -13.47
N THR A 28 10.49 -17.78 -12.18
CA THR A 28 10.72 -16.60 -11.35
C THR A 28 12.19 -16.12 -11.41
N SER A 29 13.00 -16.64 -12.33
CA SER A 29 14.40 -16.22 -12.46
C SER A 29 14.58 -14.83 -13.06
N LYS A 30 13.51 -14.25 -13.64
CA LYS A 30 13.56 -12.93 -14.28
C LYS A 30 13.18 -11.82 -13.30
N PRO A 31 13.87 -10.67 -13.33
CA PRO A 31 13.54 -9.54 -12.45
C PRO A 31 12.11 -9.05 -12.66
N GLU A 32 11.65 -8.99 -13.91
CA GLU A 32 10.29 -8.56 -14.25
C GLU A 32 9.23 -9.49 -13.64
N THR A 33 9.45 -10.81 -13.67
CA THR A 33 8.53 -11.77 -13.06
C THR A 33 8.48 -11.63 -11.54
N GLN A 34 9.62 -11.39 -10.89
CA GLN A 34 9.65 -11.10 -9.45
C GLN A 34 8.90 -9.81 -9.14
N LYS A 35 9.11 -8.74 -9.92
CA LYS A 35 8.39 -7.47 -9.76
C LYS A 35 6.88 -7.65 -9.91
N GLN A 36 6.43 -8.30 -10.98
CA GLN A 36 4.99 -8.55 -11.20
C GLN A 36 4.37 -9.41 -10.09
N PHE A 37 5.11 -10.39 -9.57
CA PHE A 37 4.66 -11.15 -8.41
C PHE A 37 4.53 -10.24 -7.18
N GLY A 38 5.54 -9.42 -6.91
CA GLY A 38 5.50 -8.43 -5.83
C GLY A 38 4.29 -7.50 -5.92
N VAL A 39 3.98 -7.01 -7.12
CA VAL A 39 2.78 -6.18 -7.36
C VAL A 39 1.49 -6.93 -7.00
N ARG A 40 1.37 -8.22 -7.37
CA ARG A 40 0.19 -9.01 -6.99
C ARG A 40 0.07 -9.18 -5.48
N MET A 41 1.17 -9.41 -4.78
CA MET A 41 1.18 -9.52 -3.31
C MET A 41 0.82 -8.19 -2.66
N ALA A 42 1.36 -7.08 -3.16
CA ALA A 42 1.04 -5.73 -2.70
C ALA A 42 -0.46 -5.42 -2.87
N LYS A 43 -1.06 -5.80 -4.00
CA LYS A 43 -2.52 -5.67 -4.22
C LYS A 43 -3.37 -6.48 -3.23
N MET A 44 -2.79 -7.52 -2.62
CA MET A 44 -3.41 -8.32 -1.57
C MET A 44 -3.04 -7.84 -0.15
N ASN A 45 -2.37 -6.69 -0.01
CA ASN A 45 -1.80 -6.19 1.26
C ASN A 45 -0.79 -7.14 1.92
N LEU A 46 -0.21 -8.07 1.17
CA LEU A 46 0.84 -9.00 1.63
C LEU A 46 2.20 -8.31 1.51
N TRP A 47 2.43 -7.30 2.36
CA TRP A 47 3.57 -6.40 2.24
C TRP A 47 4.92 -7.09 2.43
N ARG A 48 5.02 -8.06 3.34
CA ARG A 48 6.28 -8.80 3.58
C ARG A 48 6.67 -9.65 2.37
N GLU A 49 5.69 -10.32 1.75
CA GLU A 49 5.89 -11.09 0.52
C GLU A 49 6.22 -10.17 -0.66
N ALA A 50 5.53 -9.03 -0.77
CA ALA A 50 5.83 -8.02 -1.78
C ALA A 50 7.28 -7.52 -1.65
N MET A 51 7.72 -7.16 -0.44
CA MET A 51 9.09 -6.76 -0.13
C MET A 51 10.09 -7.84 -0.55
N PHE A 52 9.86 -9.10 -0.18
CA PHE A 52 10.74 -10.21 -0.58
C PHE A 52 10.90 -10.30 -2.09
N ARG A 53 9.80 -10.16 -2.84
CA ARG A 53 9.80 -10.26 -4.31
C ARG A 53 10.48 -9.05 -4.95
N PHE A 54 10.18 -7.84 -4.50
CA PHE A 54 10.82 -6.63 -5.01
C PHE A 54 12.31 -6.60 -4.69
N LYS A 55 12.73 -7.05 -3.50
CA LYS A 55 14.14 -7.19 -3.15
C LYS A 55 14.86 -8.14 -4.11
N ARG A 56 14.26 -9.28 -4.45
CA ARG A 56 14.85 -10.17 -5.47
C ARG A 56 14.95 -9.51 -6.85
N ALA A 57 13.96 -8.71 -7.24
CA ALA A 57 14.02 -7.96 -8.50
C ALA A 57 15.18 -6.94 -8.50
N VAL A 58 15.36 -6.22 -7.39
CA VAL A 58 16.49 -5.29 -7.18
C VAL A 58 17.83 -6.04 -7.19
N ASP A 59 17.94 -7.15 -6.46
CA ASP A 59 19.16 -7.98 -6.41
C ASP A 59 19.56 -8.49 -7.82
N MET A 60 18.57 -8.76 -8.69
CA MET A 60 18.79 -9.19 -10.08
C MET A 60 19.10 -8.03 -11.04
N LYS A 61 18.49 -6.85 -10.82
CA LYS A 61 18.68 -5.66 -11.66
C LYS A 61 18.75 -4.41 -10.77
N PRO A 62 19.94 -4.08 -10.23
CA PRO A 62 20.10 -2.94 -9.31
C PRO A 62 19.89 -1.56 -9.95
N GLU A 63 19.78 -1.47 -11.27
CA GLU A 63 19.54 -0.21 -11.99
C GLU A 63 18.06 -0.03 -12.38
N ASP A 64 17.16 -0.88 -11.89
CA ASP A 64 15.72 -0.74 -12.13
C ASP A 64 15.09 0.24 -11.12
N ALA A 65 14.93 1.49 -11.54
CA ALA A 65 14.31 2.54 -10.74
C ALA A 65 12.89 2.15 -10.26
N THR A 66 12.12 1.44 -11.09
CA THR A 66 10.77 0.99 -10.74
C THR A 66 10.82 -0.10 -9.66
N ALA A 67 11.77 -1.03 -9.73
CA ALA A 67 11.94 -2.05 -8.70
C ALA A 67 12.30 -1.44 -7.34
N HIS A 68 13.22 -0.47 -7.32
CA HIS A 68 13.56 0.29 -6.10
C HIS A 68 12.34 1.05 -5.55
N ASN A 69 11.58 1.75 -6.40
CA ASN A 69 10.34 2.42 -5.98
C ASN A 69 9.32 1.45 -5.39
N ASN A 70 9.12 0.29 -6.01
CA ASN A 70 8.16 -0.70 -5.54
C ASN A 70 8.59 -1.32 -4.20
N LEU A 71 9.89 -1.57 -4.02
CA LEU A 71 10.44 -1.99 -2.74
C LEU A 71 10.24 -0.92 -1.67
N ALA A 72 10.45 0.35 -2.00
CA ALA A 72 10.22 1.48 -1.10
C ALA A 72 8.76 1.58 -0.63
N VAL A 73 7.81 1.46 -1.57
CA VAL A 73 6.36 1.42 -1.27
C VAL A 73 6.03 0.27 -0.31
N ALA A 74 6.61 -0.90 -0.54
CA ALA A 74 6.35 -2.07 0.30
C ALA A 74 6.94 -1.92 1.71
N TYR A 75 8.14 -1.33 1.84
CA TYR A 75 8.71 -0.96 3.15
C TYR A 75 7.84 0.06 3.87
N GLU A 76 7.36 1.09 3.16
CA GLU A 76 6.49 2.12 3.74
C GLU A 76 5.18 1.53 4.27
N ALA A 77 4.53 0.67 3.48
CA ALA A 77 3.29 0.02 3.89
C ALA A 77 3.49 -0.93 5.08
N ASN A 78 4.70 -1.47 5.25
CA ASN A 78 5.11 -2.26 6.42
C ASN A 78 5.56 -1.38 7.61
N GLY A 79 5.56 -0.05 7.48
CA GLY A 79 5.96 0.90 8.53
C GLY A 79 7.48 1.11 8.67
N ASP A 80 8.28 0.52 7.80
CA ASP A 80 9.74 0.67 7.78
C ASP A 80 10.14 1.90 6.95
N PHE A 81 9.90 3.08 7.52
CA PHE A 81 10.10 4.34 6.82
C PHE A 81 11.57 4.65 6.52
N GLU A 82 12.50 4.12 7.30
CA GLU A 82 13.94 4.32 7.07
C GLU A 82 14.40 3.62 5.80
N ASN A 83 14.06 2.33 5.65
CA ASN A 83 14.38 1.60 4.43
C ASN A 83 13.59 2.10 3.23
N ALA A 84 12.33 2.51 3.42
CA ALA A 84 11.55 3.15 2.35
C ALA A 84 12.24 4.41 1.81
N LEU A 85 12.70 5.32 2.69
CA LEU A 85 13.42 6.52 2.28
C LEU A 85 14.77 6.22 1.59
N LYS A 86 15.44 5.14 1.96
CA LYS A 86 16.66 4.69 1.28
C LYS A 86 16.36 4.25 -0.15
N GLU A 87 15.38 3.38 -0.33
CA GLU A 87 15.04 2.82 -1.65
C GLU A 87 14.44 3.88 -2.58
N TYR A 88 13.62 4.82 -2.07
CA TYR A 88 13.16 5.96 -2.86
C TYR A 88 14.29 6.85 -3.35
N ARG A 89 15.33 7.07 -2.53
CA ARG A 89 16.50 7.87 -2.95
C ARG A 89 17.28 7.17 -4.06
N GLU A 90 17.44 5.85 -4.00
CA GLU A 90 18.06 5.10 -5.09
C GLU A 90 17.22 5.12 -6.36
N ALA A 91 15.90 4.96 -6.23
CA ALA A 91 14.97 5.06 -7.35
C ALA A 91 15.07 6.43 -8.05
N LEU A 92 15.10 7.53 -7.28
CA LEU A 92 15.29 8.89 -7.80
C LEU A 92 16.72 9.13 -8.31
N ARG A 93 17.74 8.46 -7.78
CA ARG A 93 19.10 8.55 -8.31
C ARG A 93 19.17 7.99 -9.73
N LEU A 94 18.45 6.88 -9.97
CA LEU A 94 18.38 6.18 -11.25
C LEU A 94 17.47 6.90 -12.26
N ASP A 95 16.30 7.38 -11.83
CA ASP A 95 15.39 8.17 -12.66
C ASP A 95 14.88 9.40 -11.90
N ARG A 96 15.64 10.50 -12.05
CA ARG A 96 15.34 11.79 -11.40
C ARG A 96 14.08 12.45 -11.92
N THR A 97 13.63 12.10 -13.13
CA THR A 97 12.51 12.77 -13.80
C THR A 97 11.16 12.10 -13.53
N ASN A 98 11.19 10.93 -12.88
CA ASN A 98 9.98 10.18 -12.58
C ASN A 98 9.08 10.88 -11.56
N GLN A 99 8.01 11.51 -12.03
CA GLN A 99 7.08 12.24 -11.18
C GLN A 99 6.38 11.35 -10.15
N TYR A 100 6.17 10.06 -10.44
CA TYR A 100 5.53 9.14 -9.50
C TYR A 100 6.43 8.88 -8.30
N ILE A 101 7.71 8.58 -8.55
CA ILE A 101 8.70 8.35 -7.51
C ILE A 101 8.90 9.62 -6.68
N GLN A 102 8.96 10.79 -7.32
CA GLN A 102 9.09 12.09 -6.62
C GLN A 102 7.91 12.34 -5.67
N LYS A 103 6.68 12.09 -6.12
CA LYS A 103 5.46 12.26 -5.30
C LYS A 103 5.46 11.33 -4.10
N ASN A 104 5.79 10.06 -4.31
CA ASN A 104 5.87 9.07 -3.23
C ASN A 104 6.92 9.44 -2.19
N TYR A 105 8.13 9.76 -2.63
CA TYR A 105 9.22 10.20 -1.75
C TYR A 105 8.85 11.46 -0.97
N SER A 106 8.32 12.49 -1.64
CA SER A 106 7.95 13.76 -1.01
C SER A 106 6.88 13.58 0.07
N ARG A 107 5.85 12.77 -0.22
CA ARG A 107 4.79 12.42 0.75
C ARG A 107 5.38 11.75 2.00
N LEU A 108 6.30 10.81 1.82
CA LEU A 108 6.92 10.10 2.95
C LEU A 108 7.85 11.02 3.76
N VAL A 109 8.62 11.89 3.10
CA VAL A 109 9.47 12.88 3.77
C VAL A 109 8.62 13.83 4.61
N GLU A 110 7.51 14.33 4.08
CA GLU A 110 6.60 15.20 4.82
C GLU A 110 6.01 14.49 6.05
N PHE A 111 5.49 13.27 5.85
CA PHE A 111 4.95 12.44 6.92
C PHE A 111 5.97 12.22 8.05
N THR A 112 7.18 11.77 7.70
CA THR A 112 8.24 11.48 8.68
C THR A 112 8.78 12.74 9.34
N THR A 113 8.83 13.87 8.63
CA THR A 113 9.25 15.17 9.19
C THR A 113 8.24 15.68 10.19
N ARG A 114 6.94 15.59 9.88
CA ARG A 114 5.87 15.97 10.80
C ARG A 114 5.85 15.08 12.03
N ALA A 115 5.97 13.77 11.84
CA ALA A 115 6.04 12.81 12.95
C ALA A 115 7.19 13.14 13.91
N LYS A 116 8.37 13.52 13.39
CA LYS A 116 9.52 13.96 14.19
C LYS A 116 9.30 15.29 14.92
N LYS A 117 8.53 16.22 14.34
CA LYS A 117 8.21 17.52 14.94
C LYS A 117 7.11 17.47 16.02
N GLY A 118 6.43 16.33 16.18
CA GLY A 118 5.29 16.18 17.08
C GLY A 118 4.00 16.83 16.52
N PRO A 119 2.84 16.62 17.18
CA PRO A 119 1.59 17.22 16.74
C PRO A 119 1.70 18.74 16.77
N ARG A 120 1.46 19.36 15.61
CA ARG A 120 1.27 20.82 15.49
C ARG A 120 0.12 21.21 16.41
N ALA A 121 0.35 22.16 17.32
CA ALA A 121 -0.70 22.68 18.19
C ALA A 121 -1.91 23.13 17.35
N PRO A 122 -3.14 22.77 17.73
CA PRO A 122 -4.34 23.26 17.06
C PRO A 122 -4.32 24.80 17.08
N GLY A 123 -4.35 25.43 15.91
CA GLY A 123 -4.49 26.89 15.80
C GLY A 123 -3.25 27.69 15.38
N THR A 124 -2.13 27.07 14.99
CA THR A 124 -1.07 27.84 14.30
C THR A 124 -1.40 27.91 12.80
N PRO A 125 -1.75 29.07 12.22
CA PRO A 125 -2.00 29.19 10.78
C PRO A 125 -0.73 28.80 10.02
N ALA A 126 -0.85 27.89 9.06
CA ALA A 126 0.18 27.73 8.04
C ALA A 126 -0.11 28.80 6.98
N ASP A 127 0.86 29.71 6.80
CA ASP A 127 0.95 30.62 5.65
C ASP A 127 -0.32 31.41 5.33
N THR A 128 -0.60 32.41 6.17
CA THR A 128 -1.20 33.65 5.64
C THR A 128 -0.13 34.34 4.79
N THR A 129 -0.12 34.05 3.49
CA THR A 129 0.45 34.96 2.49
C THR A 129 -0.62 35.23 1.44
N THR A 130 -1.31 36.34 1.67
CA THR A 130 -1.91 37.23 0.66
C THR A 130 -3.06 36.67 -0.20
N ALA A 131 -4.26 36.69 0.38
CA ALA A 131 -5.43 37.22 -0.33
C ALA A 131 -6.15 38.17 0.64
N ALA A 132 -6.36 39.40 0.19
CA ALA A 132 -6.98 40.49 0.93
C ALA A 132 -8.35 40.11 1.54
N PRO A 133 -8.85 40.82 2.56
CA PRO A 133 -10.19 40.57 3.10
C PRO A 133 -11.20 40.64 1.95
N GLN A 134 -11.88 39.53 1.66
CA GLN A 134 -13.00 39.61 0.72
C GLN A 134 -14.05 40.54 1.34
N PRO A 135 -14.48 41.59 0.61
CA PRO A 135 -15.52 42.47 1.11
C PRO A 135 -16.81 41.67 1.22
N ASN A 136 -17.44 41.79 2.39
CA ASN A 136 -18.78 41.38 2.76
C ASN A 136 -19.71 41.13 1.55
N ARG A 137 -20.00 39.86 1.24
CA ARG A 137 -21.13 39.52 0.38
C ARG A 137 -22.34 39.26 1.27
N ASN A 138 -23.20 40.27 1.36
CA ASN A 138 -24.59 40.08 1.78
C ASN A 138 -25.21 38.92 0.97
N PRO A 139 -26.04 38.05 1.59
CA PRO A 139 -26.76 37.01 0.85
C PRO A 139 -27.72 37.63 -0.18
N LEU A 140 -27.87 37.00 -1.34
CA LEU A 140 -28.87 37.38 -2.36
C LEU A 140 -30.29 37.31 -1.78
N PRO A 141 -31.17 38.29 -2.07
CA PRO A 141 -32.58 38.20 -1.69
C PRO A 141 -33.30 37.19 -2.57
N GLY A 142 -33.91 36.16 -1.96
CA GLY A 142 -34.79 35.22 -2.68
C GLY A 142 -34.74 33.73 -2.31
N ALA A 143 -34.00 33.31 -1.28
CA ALA A 143 -34.07 31.91 -0.82
C ALA A 143 -35.32 31.68 0.05
N PRO A 144 -36.19 30.69 -0.25
CA PRO A 144 -37.36 30.38 0.57
C PRO A 144 -36.97 29.75 1.92
N PRO A 145 -37.78 29.94 2.98
CA PRO A 145 -37.44 29.47 4.33
C PRO A 145 -37.47 27.94 4.43
N THR A 146 -36.38 27.34 4.87
CA THR A 146 -36.33 25.91 5.24
C THR A 146 -37.02 25.71 6.59
N GLN A 147 -38.06 24.86 6.61
CA GLN A 147 -38.78 24.48 7.83
C GLN A 147 -37.91 23.64 8.78
N PRO A 148 -38.19 23.68 10.10
CA PRO A 148 -37.45 22.89 11.09
C PRO A 148 -37.91 21.43 11.07
N VAL A 149 -36.97 20.48 10.96
CA VAL A 149 -37.24 19.05 11.15
C VAL A 149 -37.06 18.69 12.62
N ASP A 150 -38.14 18.21 13.23
CA ASP A 150 -38.24 17.76 14.62
C ASP A 150 -37.51 16.42 14.85
N THR A 151 -36.98 16.33 16.06
CA THR A 151 -36.20 15.26 16.70
C THR A 151 -37.03 14.08 17.25
N ARG A 152 -36.34 12.94 17.47
CA ARG A 152 -36.69 11.72 18.27
C ARG A 152 -37.10 10.50 17.40
N THR A 153 -36.65 9.25 17.53
CA THR A 153 -35.82 8.40 18.46
C THR A 153 -35.67 7.01 17.76
N PRO A 154 -35.05 5.92 18.29
CA PRO A 154 -33.96 5.71 19.27
C PRO A 154 -32.80 4.80 18.75
N GLU A 155 -31.72 4.69 19.53
CA GLU A 155 -30.56 3.77 19.35
C GLU A 155 -30.91 2.26 19.42
N PRO A 156 -30.03 1.40 18.88
CA PRO A 156 -29.70 0.13 19.50
C PRO A 156 -28.24 0.05 19.99
N LEU A 157 -28.07 -0.31 21.27
CA LEU A 157 -26.83 -0.72 21.93
C LEU A 157 -26.17 -1.91 21.23
N ILE A 158 -24.86 -1.81 20.92
CA ILE A 158 -23.97 -2.97 20.65
C ILE A 158 -22.55 -2.62 21.18
N PRO A 159 -21.80 -3.57 21.77
CA PRO A 159 -20.92 -3.33 22.92
C PRO A 159 -19.45 -2.96 22.59
N SER A 160 -18.83 -2.35 23.60
CA SER A 160 -17.43 -1.92 23.65
C SER A 160 -16.41 -3.08 23.69
N GLY A 161 -15.35 -2.96 22.89
CA GLY A 161 -14.00 -3.50 23.15
C GLY A 161 -13.29 -4.14 21.94
N PRO A 162 -11.95 -4.33 21.96
CA PRO A 162 -10.91 -3.51 22.57
C PRO A 162 -10.20 -2.61 21.54
N THR A 163 -9.52 -1.59 22.06
CA THR A 163 -8.76 -0.58 21.32
C THR A 163 -7.49 -1.19 20.74
N ASP A 164 -7.49 -1.54 19.45
CA ASP A 164 -6.26 -1.67 18.69
C ASP A 164 -6.00 -0.37 17.94
N THR A 165 -4.80 0.17 18.13
CA THR A 165 -4.29 1.38 17.50
C THR A 165 -4.24 1.15 15.99
N ALA A 166 -5.34 1.49 15.31
CA ALA A 166 -5.38 1.60 13.87
C ALA A 166 -4.50 2.78 13.44
N VAL A 167 -3.20 2.50 13.28
CA VAL A 167 -2.37 3.25 12.34
C VAL A 167 -3.06 3.06 10.99
N THR A 168 -3.76 4.10 10.55
CA THR A 168 -4.43 4.13 9.25
C THR A 168 -3.42 3.68 8.20
N ALA A 169 -3.64 2.50 7.62
CA ALA A 169 -2.81 2.01 6.54
C ALA A 169 -2.76 3.10 5.45
N PRO A 170 -1.57 3.42 4.91
CA PRO A 170 -1.48 4.39 3.82
C PRO A 170 -2.35 3.91 2.65
N PRO A 171 -2.95 4.85 1.87
CA PRO A 171 -3.76 4.49 0.73
C PRO A 171 -2.97 3.57 -0.22
N PRO A 172 -3.65 2.62 -0.90
CA PRO A 172 -2.97 1.71 -1.83
C PRO A 172 -2.15 2.53 -2.83
N PRO A 173 -0.94 2.08 -3.21
CA PRO A 173 -0.16 2.75 -4.23
C PRO A 173 -1.03 2.91 -5.48
N GLY A 174 -1.26 4.16 -5.89
CA GLY A 174 -1.99 4.47 -7.11
C GLY A 174 -1.39 3.68 -8.27
N ASP A 175 -2.26 3.22 -9.16
CA ASP A 175 -1.99 2.23 -10.21
C ASP A 175 -0.54 2.30 -10.71
N LEU A 176 0.25 1.30 -10.27
CA LEU A 176 1.60 1.09 -10.77
C LEU A 176 1.48 0.84 -12.28
N PRO A 177 2.17 1.61 -13.15
CA PRO A 177 2.22 1.33 -14.57
C PRO A 177 2.85 -0.03 -14.87
#